data_AF-A0A5E4M2U0-F1
#
_entry.id   AF-A0A5E4M2U0-F1
#
_cell.length_a   1.000
_cell.length_b   1.000
_cell.length_c   1.000
_cell.angle_alpha   90.00
_cell.angle_beta   90.00
_cell.angle_gamma   90.00
#
_symmetry.space_group_name_H-M   'P 1'
#
loop_
_entity.id
_entity.type
_entity.pdbx_description
1 polymer ?
#
loop_
_entity_poly.entity_id
_entity_poly.type
_entity_poly.pdbx_seq_one_letter_code
_entity_poly.pdbx_strand_id
1 'polypeptide(L)'
;MNESTNCEVKIVKTSFDSRHQIRLDFVDFNLSTPPTANTLVCENDRLIVTSKSSSDLTVCGLYSDEHLYYTLDDDSDVAIIKFITSNIDYDRSWKIKITRVDPSEEIPIGCLQYYPNATGILQTTKLSVNGQFLANTDFKICIKRAESKRS
;
A
#
# COMPACT_ATOMS: atom_id res chain seq x y z
N MET A 1 -16.16 5.67 -23.71
CA MET A 1 -15.75 4.31 -24.10
C MET A 1 -14.90 3.79 -22.96
N ASN A 2 -15.47 2.94 -22.09
CA ASN A 2 -14.75 2.42 -20.93
C ASN A 2 -14.04 1.14 -21.35
N GLU A 3 -12.78 1.26 -21.75
CA GLU A 3 -11.93 0.11 -22.04
C GLU A 3 -11.27 -0.38 -20.75
N SER A 4 -11.27 -1.71 -20.57
CA SER A 4 -10.45 -2.35 -19.55
C SER A 4 -8.99 -2.03 -19.82
N THR A 5 -8.30 -1.42 -18.85
CA THR A 5 -6.93 -0.94 -19.04
C THR A 5 -6.01 -1.61 -18.03
N ASN A 6 -4.84 -2.03 -18.50
CA ASN A 6 -3.75 -2.48 -17.65
C ASN A 6 -2.56 -1.54 -17.84
N CYS A 7 -2.11 -0.90 -16.76
CA CYS A 7 -0.94 -0.05 -16.75
C CYS A 7 0.08 -0.59 -15.75
N GLU A 8 1.35 -0.58 -16.13
CA GLU A 8 2.44 -1.08 -15.30
C GLU A 8 3.54 -0.03 -15.15
N VAL A 9 3.94 0.21 -13.90
CA VAL A 9 5.11 1.02 -13.54
C VAL A 9 6.12 0.13 -12.85
N LYS A 10 7.36 0.16 -13.34
CA LYS A 10 8.48 -0.59 -12.74
C LYS A 10 9.32 0.35 -11.89
N ILE A 11 9.53 -0.05 -10.64
CA ILE A 11 10.44 0.60 -9.70
C ILE A 11 11.69 -0.25 -9.62
N VAL A 12 12.81 0.32 -10.03
CA VAL A 12 14.11 -0.36 -9.95
C VAL A 12 14.85 0.11 -8.72
N LYS A 13 15.37 -0.83 -7.93
CA LYS A 13 16.22 -0.56 -6.77
C LYS A 13 17.54 0.05 -7.25
N THR A 14 18.00 1.05 -6.51
CA THR A 14 19.33 1.62 -6.66
C THR A 14 20.17 1.16 -5.45
N SER A 15 21.32 0.51 -5.69
CA SER A 15 22.16 -0.13 -4.66
C SER A 15 22.69 0.88 -3.63
N PHE A 16 22.82 0.58 -2.32
CA PHE A 16 23.69 -0.44 -1.67
C PHE A 16 23.15 -1.00 -0.33
N ASP A 17 21.85 -0.91 -0.03
CA ASP A 17 21.33 -1.32 1.30
C ASP A 17 20.60 -2.68 1.28
N SER A 18 20.67 -3.41 2.39
CA SER A 18 20.07 -4.74 2.60
C SER A 18 18.59 -4.70 3.01
N ARG A 19 17.96 -3.51 3.06
CA ARG A 19 16.53 -3.36 3.40
C ARG A 19 15.91 -2.25 2.57
N HIS A 20 15.25 -2.64 1.48
CA HIS A 20 14.58 -1.67 0.61
C HIS A 20 13.09 -1.66 0.88
N GLN A 21 12.61 -0.65 1.60
CA GLN A 21 11.18 -0.36 1.72
C GLN A 21 10.84 0.88 0.90
N ILE A 22 9.65 0.87 0.32
CA ILE A 22 9.04 2.04 -0.30
C ILE A 22 7.80 2.44 0.48
N ARG A 23 7.51 3.73 0.46
CA ARG A 23 6.27 4.30 0.96
C ARG A 23 5.47 4.84 -0.23
N LEU A 24 4.21 4.44 -0.29
CA LEU A 24 3.22 4.95 -1.23
C LEU A 24 2.35 5.95 -0.46
N ASP A 25 2.42 7.23 -0.81
CA ASP A 25 1.53 8.27 -0.32
C ASP A 25 0.44 8.53 -1.37
N PHE A 26 -0.82 8.25 -1.02
CA PHE A 26 -1.98 8.38 -1.90
C PHE A 26 -2.52 9.81 -1.83
N VAL A 27 -1.96 10.71 -2.64
CA VAL A 27 -2.35 12.13 -2.68
C VAL A 27 -3.79 12.30 -3.16
N ASP A 28 -4.19 11.50 -4.14
CA ASP A 28 -5.57 11.33 -4.59
C ASP A 28 -5.69 9.87 -5.03
N PHE A 29 -6.69 9.13 -4.56
CA PHE A 29 -6.87 7.74 -4.93
C PHE A 29 -8.31 7.28 -4.75
N ASN A 30 -8.96 7.02 -5.87
CA ASN A 30 -10.31 6.47 -5.95
C ASN A 30 -10.37 5.42 -7.07
N LEU A 31 -10.52 4.16 -6.68
CA LEU A 31 -10.88 3.04 -7.55
C LEU A 31 -12.22 2.46 -7.11
N SER A 32 -12.88 1.67 -7.96
CA SER A 32 -14.12 1.02 -7.54
C SER A 32 -13.89 0.10 -6.34
N THR A 33 -14.85 0.10 -5.42
CA THR A 33 -14.85 -0.79 -4.25
C THR A 33 -15.15 -2.23 -4.67
N PRO A 34 -14.88 -3.24 -3.81
CA PRO A 34 -15.32 -4.61 -4.06
C PRO A 34 -16.82 -4.65 -4.42
N PRO A 35 -17.20 -5.28 -5.54
CA PRO A 35 -18.61 -5.34 -5.95
C PRO A 35 -19.44 -6.23 -5.01
N THR A 36 -18.79 -7.20 -4.37
CA THR A 36 -19.43 -8.16 -3.46
C THR A 36 -19.00 -7.87 -2.02
N ALA A 37 -19.93 -7.32 -1.23
CA ALA A 37 -19.66 -6.88 0.14
C ALA A 37 -19.21 -8.00 1.09
N ASN A 38 -19.55 -9.26 0.81
CA ASN A 38 -19.19 -10.39 1.67
C ASN A 38 -17.80 -10.96 1.37
N THR A 39 -17.31 -10.82 0.13
CA THR A 39 -15.99 -11.34 -0.26
C THR A 39 -14.90 -10.30 -0.04
N LEU A 40 -15.23 -9.01 -0.17
CA LEU A 40 -14.29 -7.90 0.00
C LEU A 40 -13.05 -7.99 -0.91
N VAL A 41 -13.21 -8.65 -2.07
CA VAL A 41 -12.16 -8.81 -3.09
C VAL A 41 -12.26 -7.70 -4.13
N CYS A 42 -11.13 -7.09 -4.48
CA CYS A 42 -11.02 -6.08 -5.54
C CYS A 42 -11.10 -6.68 -6.95
N GLU A 43 -12.30 -7.05 -7.38
CA GLU A 43 -12.54 -7.74 -8.65
C GLU A 43 -12.50 -6.79 -9.86
N ASN A 44 -13.15 -5.63 -9.75
CA ASN A 44 -13.31 -4.67 -10.83
C ASN A 44 -12.02 -3.89 -11.10
N ASP A 45 -11.61 -3.11 -10.11
CA ASP A 45 -10.39 -2.30 -10.18
C ASP A 45 -9.45 -2.68 -9.05
N ARG A 46 -8.15 -2.69 -9.33
CA ARG A 46 -7.12 -2.91 -8.31
C ARG A 46 -5.81 -2.26 -8.69
N LEU A 47 -5.20 -1.63 -7.70
CA LEU A 47 -3.77 -1.38 -7.65
C LEU A 47 -3.10 -2.60 -7.02
N ILE A 48 -2.08 -3.16 -7.66
CA ILE A 48 -1.28 -4.26 -7.14
C ILE A 48 0.18 -3.80 -7.07
N VAL A 49 0.80 -3.90 -5.90
CA VAL A 49 2.24 -3.77 -5.73
C VAL A 49 2.82 -5.16 -5.49
N THR A 50 3.75 -5.57 -6.35
CA THR A 50 4.36 -6.91 -6.30
C THR A 50 5.88 -6.81 -6.43
N SER A 51 6.58 -7.68 -5.73
CA SER A 51 8.02 -7.90 -5.84
C SER A 51 8.26 -9.39 -5.63
N LYS A 52 9.13 -9.99 -6.45
CA LYS A 52 9.25 -11.43 -6.71
C LYS A 52 8.89 -12.38 -5.54
N SER A 53 9.54 -12.23 -4.39
CA SER A 53 9.33 -13.12 -3.22
C SER A 53 8.57 -12.47 -2.07
N SER A 54 8.17 -11.20 -2.21
CA SER A 54 7.33 -10.48 -1.24
C SER A 54 5.85 -10.73 -1.53
N SER A 55 5.01 -10.70 -0.50
CA SER A 55 3.56 -10.81 -0.68
C SER A 55 3.03 -9.64 -1.49
N ASP A 56 2.07 -9.89 -2.38
CA ASP A 56 1.40 -8.83 -3.14
C ASP A 56 0.56 -7.96 -2.22
N LEU A 57 0.64 -6.64 -2.40
CA LEU A 57 -0.26 -5.67 -1.80
C LEU A 57 -1.32 -5.30 -2.84
N THR A 58 -2.58 -5.57 -2.54
CA THR A 58 -3.72 -5.21 -3.41
C THR A 58 -4.61 -4.19 -2.72
N VAL A 59 -4.93 -3.08 -3.39
CA VAL A 59 -5.85 -2.06 -2.88
C VAL A 59 -6.85 -1.59 -3.96
N CYS A 60 -8.05 -1.26 -3.52
CA CYS A 60 -9.12 -0.65 -4.30
C CYS A 60 -10.04 0.16 -3.36
N GLY A 61 -10.95 0.98 -3.90
CA GLY A 61 -11.71 1.94 -3.10
C GLY A 61 -11.01 3.28 -2.92
N LEU A 62 -11.31 3.96 -1.81
CA LEU A 62 -10.83 5.31 -1.50
C LEU A 62 -9.68 5.26 -0.48
N TYR A 63 -8.52 5.78 -0.87
CA TYR A 63 -7.32 5.87 -0.01
C TYR A 63 -6.68 7.26 -0.02
N SER A 64 -7.35 8.29 -0.54
CA SER A 64 -6.81 9.65 -0.54
C SER A 64 -6.39 10.09 0.88
N ASP A 65 -5.24 10.76 0.95
CA ASP A 65 -4.56 11.22 2.17
C ASP A 65 -4.03 10.11 3.09
N GLU A 66 -4.03 8.86 2.65
CA GLU A 66 -3.42 7.73 3.36
C GLU A 66 -2.05 7.35 2.78
N HIS A 67 -1.33 6.48 3.51
CA HIS A 67 -0.07 5.93 3.05
C HIS A 67 0.08 4.46 3.42
N LEU A 68 0.84 3.73 2.59
CA LEU A 68 1.19 2.34 2.83
C LEU A 68 2.68 2.12 2.62
N TYR A 69 3.27 1.29 3.47
CA TYR A 69 4.63 0.81 3.34
C TYR A 69 4.64 -0.54 2.61
N TYR A 70 5.62 -0.75 1.74
CA TYR A 70 5.82 -2.02 1.05
C TYR A 70 7.30 -2.40 1.11
N THR A 71 7.58 -3.60 1.62
CA THR A 71 8.93 -4.16 1.64
C THR A 71 9.21 -4.80 0.28
N LEU A 72 10.33 -4.43 -0.32
CA LEU A 72 10.82 -5.04 -1.55
C LEU A 72 11.67 -6.26 -1.24
N ASP A 73 11.59 -7.29 -2.08
CA ASP A 73 12.32 -8.54 -1.93
C ASP A 73 13.83 -8.35 -2.14
N ASP A 74 14.68 -8.74 -1.20
CA ASP A 74 16.14 -8.59 -1.28
C ASP A 74 16.75 -9.28 -2.51
N ASP A 75 16.13 -10.37 -2.98
CA ASP A 75 16.55 -11.13 -4.16
C ASP A 75 15.99 -10.56 -5.49
N SER A 76 15.32 -9.40 -5.43
CA SER A 76 14.75 -8.72 -6.58
C SER A 76 15.08 -7.24 -6.60
N ASP A 77 15.64 -6.78 -7.71
CA ASP A 77 15.89 -5.36 -7.95
C ASP A 77 14.67 -4.60 -8.45
N VAL A 78 13.51 -5.26 -8.61
CA VAL A 78 12.34 -4.67 -9.26
C VAL A 78 11.08 -4.87 -8.41
N ALA A 79 10.40 -3.77 -8.12
CA ALA A 79 8.99 -3.77 -7.78
C ALA A 79 8.16 -3.38 -8.99
N ILE A 80 6.97 -3.94 -9.07
CA ILE A 80 6.01 -3.62 -10.13
C ILE A 80 4.74 -3.12 -9.48
N ILE A 81 4.29 -1.95 -9.91
CA ILE A 81 2.98 -1.39 -9.58
C ILE A 81 2.09 -1.55 -10.80
N LYS A 82 1.02 -2.32 -10.66
CA LYS A 82 0.05 -2.59 -11.72
C LYS A 82 -1.30 -1.97 -11.38
N PHE A 83 -1.87 -1.25 -12.33
CA PHE A 83 -3.26 -0.82 -12.29
C PHE A 83 -4.05 -1.69 -13.25
N ILE A 84 -5.06 -2.38 -12.74
CA ILE A 84 -6.01 -3.14 -13.54
C ILE A 84 -7.37 -2.50 -13.31
N THR A 85 -8.00 -2.01 -14.38
CA THR A 85 -9.35 -1.42 -14.32
C THR A 85 -10.31 -2.15 -15.24
N SER A 86 -11.55 -2.34 -14.80
CA SER A 86 -12.60 -2.95 -15.62
C SER A 86 -13.36 -1.91 -16.44
N ASN A 87 -14.27 -2.37 -17.30
CA ASN A 87 -15.08 -1.51 -18.18
C ASN A 87 -16.32 -0.92 -17.50
N ILE A 88 -16.42 -0.95 -16.17
CA ILE A 88 -17.54 -0.34 -15.45
C ILE A 88 -17.50 1.20 -15.56
N ASP A 89 -18.68 1.80 -15.46
CA ASP A 89 -18.82 3.26 -15.35
C ASP A 89 -18.52 3.70 -13.92
N TYR A 90 -17.28 4.13 -13.71
CA TYR A 90 -16.78 4.58 -12.42
C TYR A 90 -15.75 5.68 -12.64
N ASP A 91 -15.88 6.78 -11.88
CA ASP A 91 -14.95 7.89 -11.92
C ASP A 91 -13.70 7.55 -11.11
N ARG A 92 -12.59 7.33 -11.82
CA ARG A 92 -11.34 6.85 -11.25
C ARG A 92 -10.32 7.97 -11.21
N SER A 93 -9.66 8.13 -10.08
CA SER A 93 -8.54 9.06 -9.93
C SER A 93 -7.40 8.38 -9.18
N TRP A 94 -6.17 8.65 -9.59
CA TRP A 94 -5.00 8.26 -8.80
C TRP A 94 -3.84 9.23 -9.02
N LYS A 95 -3.23 9.63 -7.92
CA LYS A 95 -2.01 10.40 -7.81
C LYS A 95 -1.25 9.89 -6.61
N ILE A 96 -0.20 9.12 -6.88
CA ILE A 96 0.58 8.43 -5.85
C ILE A 96 2.00 8.98 -5.87
N LYS A 97 2.48 9.45 -4.72
CA LYS A 97 3.88 9.77 -4.53
C LYS A 97 4.58 8.55 -3.95
N ILE A 98 5.63 8.10 -4.61
CA ILE A 98 6.41 6.95 -4.19
C ILE A 98 7.75 7.46 -3.67
N THR A 99 8.10 7.09 -2.44
CA THR A 99 9.37 7.46 -1.81
C THR A 99 10.11 6.23 -1.31
N ARG A 100 11.44 6.29 -1.36
CA ARG A 100 12.28 5.32 -0.66
C ARG A 100 12.24 5.63 0.83
N VAL A 101 12.07 4.61 1.65
CA VAL A 101 12.19 4.73 3.12
C VAL A 101 13.67 4.79 3.49
N ASP A 102 14.01 5.67 4.42
CA ASP A 102 15.37 5.74 4.95
C ASP A 102 15.67 4.45 5.74
N PRO A 103 16.78 3.74 5.45
CA PRO A 103 17.16 2.53 6.18
C PRO A 103 17.29 2.71 7.69
N SER A 104 17.57 3.94 8.17
CA SER A 104 17.63 4.28 9.59
C SER A 104 16.28 4.29 10.31
N GLU A 105 15.15 4.30 9.59
CA GLU A 105 13.81 4.34 10.20
C GLU A 105 13.37 3.00 10.86
N GLU A 106 14.18 1.94 10.73
CA GLU A 106 13.99 0.61 11.33
C GLU A 106 12.53 0.10 11.27
N ILE A 107 11.84 0.35 10.16
CA ILE A 107 10.46 -0.09 10.00
C ILE A 107 10.45 -1.62 9.86
N PRO A 108 9.72 -2.36 10.71
CA PRO A 108 9.73 -3.81 10.62
C PRO A 108 9.16 -4.30 9.27
N ILE A 109 9.68 -5.43 8.79
CA ILE A 109 9.25 -6.01 7.52
C ILE A 109 7.77 -6.42 7.60
N GLY A 110 7.02 -6.09 6.55
CA GLY A 110 5.59 -6.41 6.45
C GLY A 110 4.66 -5.46 7.20
N CYS A 111 5.17 -4.41 7.86
CA CYS A 111 4.35 -3.33 8.39
C CYS A 111 3.80 -2.49 7.25
N LEU A 112 2.47 -2.45 7.07
CA LEU A 112 1.83 -1.60 6.08
C LEU A 112 1.62 -0.18 6.60
N GLN A 113 1.46 -0.02 7.90
CA GLN A 113 1.47 1.29 8.56
C GLN A 113 2.45 1.33 9.72
N TYR A 114 3.18 2.43 9.82
CA TYR A 114 4.18 2.64 10.84
C TYR A 114 3.97 3.97 11.55
N TYR A 115 3.91 3.91 12.88
CA TYR A 115 3.71 5.06 13.74
C TYR A 115 4.94 5.24 14.64
N PRO A 116 5.86 6.17 14.30
CA PRO A 116 7.09 6.38 15.07
C PRO A 116 6.90 7.27 16.31
N ASN A 117 5.81 8.02 16.36
CA ASN A 117 5.56 9.00 17.41
C ASN A 117 5.16 8.33 18.74
N ALA A 118 5.64 8.88 19.85
CA ALA A 118 5.32 8.39 21.20
C ALA A 118 3.82 8.52 21.55
N THR A 119 3.13 9.45 20.91
CA THR A 119 1.69 9.70 21.07
C THR A 119 1.07 10.00 19.71
N GLY A 120 -0.15 9.54 19.49
CA GLY A 120 -0.90 9.77 18.26
C GLY A 120 -2.25 9.06 18.28
N ILE A 121 -3.01 9.20 17.20
CA ILE A 121 -4.28 8.49 17.01
C ILE A 121 -4.06 7.43 15.94
N LEU A 122 -4.44 6.20 16.27
CA LEU A 122 -4.52 5.10 15.31
C LEU A 122 -5.94 5.08 14.76
N GLN A 123 -6.11 5.37 13.48
CA GLN A 123 -7.40 5.33 12.82
C GLN A 123 -7.37 4.30 11.70
N THR A 124 -7.97 3.14 11.95
CA THR A 124 -8.04 2.04 10.99
C THR A 124 -9.18 2.19 9.99
N THR A 125 -10.18 3.02 10.30
CA THR A 125 -11.41 3.15 9.51
C THR A 125 -11.19 3.75 8.12
N LYS A 126 -10.13 4.55 7.93
CA LYS A 126 -9.81 5.16 6.64
C LYS A 126 -9.24 4.19 5.60
N LEU A 127 -8.87 2.99 6.04
CA LEU A 127 -8.26 1.95 5.22
C LEU A 127 -9.21 0.77 5.01
N SER A 128 -10.43 0.93 5.50
CA SER A 128 -11.51 -0.02 5.37
C SER A 128 -12.44 0.47 4.28
N VAL A 129 -12.88 -0.43 3.41
CA VAL A 129 -13.90 -0.13 2.42
C VAL A 129 -15.25 -0.41 3.06
N ASN A 130 -16.07 0.63 3.25
CA ASN A 130 -17.35 0.54 3.95
C ASN A 130 -17.26 -0.07 5.36
N GLY A 131 -16.18 0.21 6.10
CA GLY A 131 -15.97 -0.31 7.46
C GLY A 131 -15.38 -1.72 7.52
N GLN A 132 -15.06 -2.34 6.39
CA GLN A 132 -14.50 -3.69 6.31
C GLN A 132 -13.13 -3.71 5.61
N PHE A 133 -12.23 -4.56 6.08
CA PHE A 133 -10.91 -4.71 5.46
C PHE A 133 -11.00 -5.57 4.20
N LEU A 134 -10.19 -5.24 3.20
CA LEU A 134 -10.09 -6.04 1.98
C LEU A 134 -9.66 -7.47 2.31
N ALA A 135 -10.27 -8.44 1.63
CA ALA A 135 -9.83 -9.83 1.74
C ALA A 135 -8.42 -10.01 1.15
N ASN A 136 -7.75 -11.08 1.58
CA ASN A 136 -6.41 -11.44 1.14
C ASN A 136 -5.35 -10.35 1.37
N THR A 137 -5.59 -9.47 2.35
CA THR A 137 -4.64 -8.42 2.74
C THR A 137 -4.20 -8.65 4.18
N ASP A 138 -2.90 -8.79 4.40
CA ASP A 138 -2.33 -8.87 5.75
C ASP A 138 -2.05 -7.46 6.27
N PHE A 139 -3.08 -6.84 6.86
CA PHE A 139 -3.01 -5.45 7.29
C PHE A 139 -2.30 -5.31 8.66
N LYS A 140 -0.97 -5.15 8.62
CA LYS A 140 -0.15 -4.99 9.84
C LYS A 140 0.16 -3.53 10.16
N ILE A 141 -0.18 -3.14 11.38
CA ILE A 141 0.16 -1.83 11.95
C ILE A 141 1.29 -2.01 12.96
N CYS A 142 2.33 -1.19 12.84
CA CYS A 142 3.51 -1.23 13.68
C CYS A 142 3.70 0.11 14.39
N ILE A 143 4.00 0.04 15.68
CA ILE A 143 4.14 1.21 16.54
C ILE A 143 5.54 1.15 17.13
N LYS A 144 6.32 2.23 16.98
CA LYS A 144 7.62 2.32 17.62
C LYS A 144 7.43 2.54 19.11
N ARG A 145 8.09 1.72 19.93
CA ARG A 145 8.12 1.92 21.38
C ARG A 145 8.87 3.22 21.69
N ALA A 146 8.25 4.09 22.49
CA ALA A 146 8.94 5.26 23.02
C ALA A 146 10.12 4.82 23.90
N GLU A 147 11.29 5.41 23.71
CA GLU A 147 12.43 5.18 24.59
C GLU A 147 12.10 5.68 25.99
N SER A 148 12.18 4.81 27.00
CA SER A 148 12.09 5.26 28.38
C SER A 148 13.35 6.06 28.69
N LYS A 149 13.22 7.33 29.05
CA LYS A 149 14.31 8.01 29.76
C LYS A 149 14.53 7.26 31.07
N ARG A 150 15.57 6.40 31.12
CA ARG A 150 16.12 5.95 32.41
C ARG A 150 16.74 7.19 33.04
N SER A 151 16.07 7.72 34.06
CA SER A 151 16.64 8.72 34.97
C SER A 151 17.77 8.10 35.79
#